data_AF-A0AAD3G8H2-F1
#
_entry.id   AF-A0AAD3G8H2-F1
#
_cell.length_a   1.000
_cell.length_b   1.000
_cell.length_c   1.000
_cell.angle_alpha   90.00
_cell.angle_beta   90.00
_cell.angle_gamma   90.00
#
_symmetry.space_group_name_H-M   'P 1'
#
loop_
_entity.id
_entity.type
_entity.pdbx_description
1 polymer ?
#
loop_
_entity_poly.entity_id
_entity_poly.type
_entity_poly.pdbx_seq_one_letter_code
_entity_poly.pdbx_strand_id
1 'polypeptide(L)' 'MESLEFIIYPDGRVMEKVTGIVGSSCQEVTAAIEAQLGQLMSQEKTSDYYHQTVSQSEKVSNEATFSDW' A
#
# COMPACT_ATOMS: atom_id res chain seq x y z
N MET A 1 1.82 6.84 -13.81
CA MET A 1 2.76 7.94 -13.48
C MET A 1 2.70 8.11 -11.99
N GLU A 2 3.84 8.06 -11.32
CA GLU A 2 3.97 8.13 -9.86
C GLU A 2 4.23 9.57 -9.44
N SER A 3 3.61 10.02 -8.35
CA SER A 3 3.82 11.37 -7.81
C SER A 3 3.67 11.42 -6.30
N LEU A 4 4.53 12.24 -5.67
CA LEU A 4 4.44 12.65 -4.28
C LEU A 4 4.12 14.14 -4.23
N GLU A 5 3.02 14.50 -3.58
CA GLU A 5 2.61 15.87 -3.32
C GLU A 5 2.77 16.20 -1.83
N PHE A 6 3.38 17.34 -1.54
CA PHE A 6 3.54 17.85 -0.17
C PHE A 6 2.79 19.17 0.00
N ILE A 7 1.91 19.23 1.00
CA ILE A 7 1.18 20.45 1.37
C ILE A 7 1.69 20.88 2.74
N ILE A 8 2.36 22.03 2.79
CA ILE A 8 2.87 22.63 4.02
C ILE A 8 1.86 23.69 4.48
N TYR A 9 1.29 23.48 5.66
CA TYR A 9 0.36 24.42 6.27
C TYR A 9 1.13 25.52 7.02
N PRO A 10 0.53 26.72 7.17
CA PRO A 10 1.16 27.84 7.88
C PRO A 10 1.36 27.58 9.38
N ASP A 11 0.72 26.55 9.94
CA ASP A 11 0.92 26.09 11.31
C ASP A 11 2.08 25.08 11.45
N GLY A 12 2.80 24.80 10.37
CA GLY A 12 3.97 23.92 10.33
C GLY A 12 3.64 22.44 10.12
N ARG A 13 2.37 22.07 9.94
CA ARG A 13 2.00 20.69 9.59
C ARG A 13 2.32 20.41 8.12
N VAL A 14 2.74 19.18 7.84
CA VAL A 14 2.97 18.69 6.47
C VAL A 14 1.99 17.56 6.19
N MET A 15 1.25 17.67 5.08
CA MET A 15 0.43 16.60 4.53
C MET A 15 1.12 16.05 3.29
N GLU A 16 1.33 14.74 3.28
CA GLU A 16 1.87 14.00 2.15
C GLU A 16 0.74 13.27 1.43
N LYS A 17 0.74 13.33 0.10
CA LYS A 17 -0.18 12.57 -0.75
C LYS A 17 0.60 11.83 -1.81
N VAL A 18 0.49 10.51 -1.78
CA VAL A 18 1.14 9.61 -2.74
C VAL A 18 0.10 9.06 -3.71
N THR A 19 0.40 9.12 -5.00
CA THR A 19 -0.46 8.55 -6.05
C THR A 19 0.35 7.75 -7.05
N GLY A 20 -0.23 6.66 -7.54
CA GLY A 20 0.38 5.83 -8.58
C GLY A 20 1.40 4.79 -8.07
N ILE A 21 1.67 4.75 -6.76
CA ILE A 21 2.45 3.68 -6.11
C ILE A 21 1.48 2.70 -5.45
N VAL A 22 1.47 1.45 -5.93
CA VAL A 22 0.53 0.43 -5.45
C VAL A 22 1.10 -0.38 -4.29
N GLY A 23 0.22 -0.83 -3.40
CA GLY A 23 0.57 -1.77 -2.32
C GLY A 23 1.47 -1.20 -1.22
N SER A 24 2.22 -2.08 -0.56
CA SER A 24 3.11 -1.74 0.57
C SER A 24 4.33 -0.91 0.15
N SER A 25 4.69 -0.92 -1.14
CA SER A 25 5.80 -0.13 -1.68
C SER A 25 5.63 1.36 -1.39
N CYS A 26 4.38 1.85 -1.40
CA CYS A 26 4.05 3.23 -1.02
C CYS A 26 4.51 3.53 0.42
N GLN A 27 4.21 2.63 1.36
CA GLN A 27 4.56 2.81 2.77
C GLN A 27 6.08 2.74 3.02
N GLU A 28 6.81 1.93 2.25
CA GLU A 28 8.27 1.86 2.36
C GLU A 28 8.96 3.15 1.87
N VAL A 29 8.43 3.74 0.80
CA VAL A 29 8.95 5.00 0.25
C VAL A 29 8.67 6.16 1.20
N THR A 30 7.47 6.23 1.80
CA THR A 30 7.12 7.32 2.73
C THR A 30 7.79 7.18 4.09
N ALA A 31 8.17 5.97 4.53
CA ALA A 31 8.75 5.75 5.86
C ALA A 31 10.02 6.59 6.13
N ALA A 32 10.91 6.72 5.14
CA ALA A 32 12.13 7.52 5.28
C ALA A 32 11.85 9.03 5.33
N ILE A 33 10.73 9.46 4.74
CA ILE A 33 10.28 10.85 4.68
C ILE A 33 9.55 11.20 5.98
N GLU A 34 8.62 10.36 6.44
CA GLU A 34 7.91 10.48 7.71
C GLU A 34 8.89 10.57 8.89
N ALA A 35 9.95 9.76 8.89
CA ALA A 35 11.01 9.82 9.91
C ALA A 35 11.74 11.16 9.98
N GLN A 36 11.82 11.90 8.86
CA GLN A 36 12.45 13.22 8.79
C GLN A 36 11.47 14.36 9.07
N LEU A 37 10.19 14.19 8.70
CA LEU A 37 9.13 15.19 8.91
C LEU A 37 8.66 15.25 10.37
N GLY A 38 8.88 14.20 11.15
CA GLY A 38 8.67 14.18 12.60
C GLY A 38 7.60 13.18 13.03
N GLN A 39 6.65 13.62 13.85
CA GLN A 39 5.63 12.73 14.40
C GLN A 39 4.44 12.57 13.44
N LEU A 40 4.14 11.33 13.06
CA LEU A 40 2.95 11.00 12.28
C LEU A 40 1.68 11.28 13.09
N MET A 41 0.84 12.19 12.59
CA MET A 41 -0.44 12.51 13.24
C MET A 41 -1.58 11.60 12.79
N SER A 42 -1.62 11.29 11.49
CA SER A 42 -2.64 10.45 10.88
C SER A 42 -2.11 9.86 9.58
N GLN A 43 -2.54 8.65 9.26
CA GLN A 43 -2.23 7.96 8.01
C GLN A 43 -3.52 7.35 7.46
N GLU A 44 -3.79 7.59 6.19
CA GLU A 44 -4.95 7.04 5.49
C GLU A 44 -4.49 6.29 4.23
N LYS A 45 -5.01 5.07 4.05
CA LYS A 45 -4.68 4.24 2.89
C LYS A 45 -5.61 4.60 1.73
N THR A 46 -5.03 4.94 0.58
CA THR A 46 -5.78 5.22 -0.64
C THR A 46 -6.12 3.93 -1.40
N SER A 47 -7.00 4.01 -2.41
CA SER A 47 -7.36 2.86 -3.25
C SER A 47 -6.15 2.17 -3.90
N ASP A 48 -5.08 2.91 -4.21
CA ASP A 48 -3.83 2.39 -4.77
C ASP A 48 -3.16 1.36 -3.84
N TYR A 49 -3.30 1.53 -2.52
CA TYR A 49 -2.80 0.55 -1.54
C TYR A 49 -3.48 -0.82 -1.72
N TYR A 50 -4.76 -0.84 -2.09
CA TYR A 50 -5.55 -2.07 -2.24
C TYR A 50 -5.53 -2.63 -3.67
N HIS A 51 -4.98 -1.91 -4.64
CA HIS A 51 -4.81 -2.38 -6.02
C HIS A 51 -3.63 -3.36 -6.19
N GLN A 52 -3.00 -3.82 -5.11
CA GLN A 52 -1.98 -4.85 -5.19
C GLN A 52 -2.56 -6.14 -5.80
N THR A 53 -2.01 -6.56 -6.94
CA THR A 53 -2.40 -7.80 -7.60
C THR A 53 -2.02 -8.97 -6.70
N VAL A 54 -3.02 -9.58 -6.05
CA VAL A 54 -2.82 -10.80 -5.29
C VAL A 54 -2.59 -11.93 -6.30
N SER A 55 -1.35 -12.37 -6.48
CA SER A 55 -1.07 -13.60 -7.22
C SER A 55 -1.54 -14.80 -6.39
N GLN A 56 -2.83 -15.12 -6.48
CA GLN A 56 -3.38 -16.34 -5.92
C GLN A 56 -2.88 -17.52 -6.75
N SER A 57 -1.82 -18.18 -6.28
CA SER A 57 -1.40 -19.46 -6.84
C SER A 57 -2.42 -20.52 -6.44
N GLU A 58 -3.49 -20.65 -7.23
CA GLU A 58 -4.43 -21.76 -7.13
C GLU A 58 -3.75 -23.05 -7.61
N LYS A 59 -2.95 -23.68 -6.74
CA LYS A 59 -2.70 -25.12 -6.84
C LYS A 59 -3.87 -25.84 -6.17
N VAL A 60 -5.01 -25.89 -6.86
CA VAL A 60 -6.09 -26.81 -6.52
C VAL A 60 -5.67 -28.20 -6.99
N SER A 61 -5.06 -28.98 -6.10
CA SER A 61 -4.82 -30.41 -6.32
C SER A 61 -6.15 -31.13 -6.18
N ASN A 62 -6.84 -31.34 -7.30
CA ASN A 62 -8.07 -32.10 -7.35
C ASN A 62 -7.73 -33.61 -7.32
N GLU A 63 -7.40 -34.14 -6.14
CA GLU A 63 -7.29 -35.58 -5.93
C GLU A 63 -8.70 -36.18 -5.80
N ALA A 64 -9.29 -36.50 -6.95
CA ALA A 64 -10.51 -37.30 -7.01
C ALA A 64 -10.15 -38.74 -6.64
N THR A 65 -10.27 -39.10 -5.37
CA THR A 65 -10.31 -40.50 -4.95
C THR A 65 -11.66 -41.06 -5.39
N PHE A 66 -11.68 -41.62 -6.61
CA PHE A 66 -12.76 -42.47 -7.09
C PHE A 66 -12.85 -43.69 -6.15
N SER A 67 -13.76 -43.63 -5.18
CA SER A 67 -14.11 -44.77 -4.35
C SER A 67 -15.27 -45.49 -5.04
N ASP A 68 -14.97 -46.67 -5.56
CA ASP A 68 -15.95 -47.62 -6.08
C ASP A 68 -16.67 -48.25 -4.87
N TRP A 69 -17.93 -47.86 -4.67
CA TRP A 69 -18.91 -48.57 -3.84
C TRP A 69 -20.25 -48.56 -4.57
#